data_AF-A0A3S5IUF8-F1
#
_entry.id   AF-A0A3S5IUF8-F1
#
_cell.length_a   1.000
_cell.length_b   1.000
_cell.length_c   1.000
_cell.angle_alpha   90.00
_cell.angle_beta   90.00
_cell.angle_gamma   90.00
#
_symmetry.space_group_name_H-M   'P 1'
#
loop_
_entity.id
_entity.type
_entity.pdbx_description
1 polymer ?
#
loop_
_entity_poly.entity_id
_entity_poly.type
_entity_poly.pdbx_seq_one_letter_code
_entity_poly.pdbx_strand_id
1 'polypeptide(L)'
;MASNNSAAAATSNGNETERAEAELSPLYVSLSHSAPLPSEDYVRVVALCGSGHVARDASPLLKTTISTEGDRTNGGCGQTSSEPLRCEIERFDFALHLRGARHCRLLDTVLDTYDLEMSAVNRDAAVDGEEKGAERGKKTAAADLPPVVLAQATSKGCKALFLYLEMLTTRVPTTISKPLRAPLEDLLQPWEMNFLLQNCMDEATSRAIAQQVSGVSEVGVQRNKVAGDARTAYYPTIVSNAPESLNLLLELAMLSDFLIIEPLRQLTCAFLASLALGASSEAELLRLCGVSRPMTEEELGPLYAQFPFLRPDPNSEL
;
A
#
# COMPACT_ATOMS: atom_id res chain seq x y z
N MET A 1 43.80 -24.94 -59.39
CA MET A 1 45.17 -24.67 -58.91
C MET A 1 45.31 -23.18 -58.64
N ALA A 2 46.05 -22.85 -57.58
CA ALA A 2 46.50 -21.52 -57.15
C ALA A 2 45.47 -20.59 -56.48
N SER A 3 45.53 -20.66 -55.15
CA SER A 3 45.17 -19.64 -54.17
C SER A 3 45.92 -18.33 -54.39
N ASN A 4 45.34 -17.19 -53.96
CA ASN A 4 46.07 -16.26 -53.09
C ASN A 4 45.16 -15.23 -52.39
N ASN A 5 45.47 -15.04 -51.11
CA ASN A 5 44.87 -14.12 -50.15
C ASN A 5 45.14 -12.65 -50.52
N SER A 6 44.23 -11.76 -50.15
CA SER A 6 44.62 -10.49 -49.51
C SER A 6 43.53 -10.05 -48.53
N ALA A 7 43.99 -9.77 -47.30
CA ALA A 7 43.21 -9.29 -46.19
C ALA A 7 43.02 -7.77 -46.23
N ALA A 8 42.10 -7.32 -45.37
CA ALA A 8 41.96 -6.01 -44.75
C ALA A 8 41.37 -4.86 -45.58
N ALA A 9 40.12 -4.52 -45.25
CA ALA A 9 39.78 -3.19 -44.71
C ALA A 9 38.44 -3.29 -43.96
N ALA A 10 38.53 -3.18 -42.64
CA ALA A 10 37.39 -3.07 -41.75
C ALA A 10 36.81 -1.65 -41.84
N THR A 11 35.50 -1.56 -42.07
CA THR A 11 34.68 -0.43 -41.64
C THR A 11 33.35 -1.00 -41.17
N SER A 12 33.37 -1.44 -39.91
CA SER A 12 32.19 -1.75 -39.11
C SER A 12 31.60 -0.42 -38.62
N ASN A 13 30.72 0.19 -39.40
CA ASN A 13 29.85 1.28 -38.95
C ASN A 13 28.42 0.76 -38.81
N GLY A 14 28.22 -0.18 -37.89
CA GLY A 14 26.91 -0.66 -37.48
C GLY A 14 27.00 -1.08 -36.03
N ASN A 15 26.07 -0.57 -35.21
CA ASN A 15 25.81 -0.91 -33.80
C ASN A 15 26.39 0.04 -32.74
N GLU A 16 26.11 1.34 -32.86
CA GLU A 16 26.12 2.27 -31.70
C GLU A 16 24.72 2.55 -31.13
N THR A 17 23.69 1.81 -31.55
CA THR A 17 22.31 1.93 -31.03
C THR A 17 21.88 0.78 -30.09
N GLU A 18 22.78 -0.12 -29.71
CA GLU A 18 22.50 -1.29 -28.83
C GLU A 18 23.50 -1.38 -27.65
N ARG A 19 23.94 -0.24 -27.11
CA ARG A 19 24.71 -0.21 -25.85
C ARG A 19 24.04 0.70 -24.84
N ALA A 20 23.57 0.06 -23.77
CA ALA A 20 22.96 0.60 -22.56
C ALA A 20 21.47 0.98 -22.67
N GLU A 21 20.59 -0.02 -22.79
CA GLU A 21 19.51 -0.07 -21.80
C GLU A 21 20.22 -0.17 -20.44
N ALA A 22 20.51 0.97 -19.82
CA ALA A 22 21.05 1.01 -18.48
C ALA A 22 20.06 0.25 -17.60
N GLU A 23 20.49 -0.89 -17.07
CA GLU A 23 19.72 -1.74 -16.18
C GLU A 23 19.26 -0.87 -15.01
N LEU A 24 18.00 -0.42 -15.07
CA LEU A 24 17.47 0.52 -14.12
C LEU A 24 17.48 -0.13 -12.74
N SER A 25 18.13 0.50 -11.76
CA SER A 25 18.19 0.01 -10.38
C SER A 25 16.79 -0.37 -9.88
N PRO A 26 16.63 -1.49 -9.14
CA PRO A 26 15.31 -1.97 -8.73
C PRO A 26 14.59 -0.92 -7.88
N LEU A 27 13.26 -0.81 -8.00
CA LEU A 27 12.51 0.20 -7.25
C LEU A 27 12.62 -0.04 -5.74
N TYR A 28 12.65 -1.29 -5.31
CA TYR A 28 12.86 -1.62 -3.90
C TYR A 28 13.71 -2.88 -3.72
N VAL A 29 14.34 -3.00 -2.55
CA VAL A 29 15.09 -4.18 -2.11
C VAL A 29 14.73 -4.49 -0.66
N SER A 30 14.43 -5.75 -0.34
CA SER A 30 14.28 -6.17 1.06
C SER A 30 15.62 -6.22 1.75
N LEU A 31 15.71 -5.68 2.95
CA LEU A 31 16.94 -5.59 3.72
C LEU A 31 16.84 -6.45 4.99
N SER A 32 17.97 -7.01 5.42
CA SER A 32 18.08 -7.48 6.80
C SER A 32 18.16 -6.30 7.76
N HIS A 33 17.81 -6.54 9.02
CA HIS A 33 17.97 -5.56 10.08
C HIS A 33 19.43 -5.07 10.09
N SER A 34 19.65 -3.75 10.02
CA SER A 34 20.97 -3.08 9.95
C SER A 34 21.81 -3.24 8.66
N ALA A 35 21.33 -3.91 7.60
CA ALA A 35 22.07 -3.92 6.32
C ALA A 35 22.23 -2.49 5.77
N PRO A 36 23.35 -2.10 5.15
CA PRO A 36 23.49 -0.78 4.52
C PRO A 36 22.52 -0.61 3.35
N LEU A 37 22.25 0.64 2.97
CA LEU A 37 21.49 0.93 1.75
C LEU A 37 22.32 0.58 0.49
N PRO A 38 21.69 0.17 -0.62
CA PRO A 38 22.41 -0.18 -1.85
C PRO A 38 23.21 0.99 -2.45
N SER A 39 22.64 2.20 -2.41
CA SER A 39 23.26 3.47 -2.84
C SER A 39 22.60 4.64 -2.11
N GLU A 40 23.09 5.85 -2.36
CA GLU A 40 22.49 7.11 -1.88
C GLU A 40 21.12 7.41 -2.51
N ASP A 41 20.77 6.72 -3.60
CA ASP A 41 19.48 6.84 -4.28
C ASP A 41 18.37 6.00 -3.64
N TYR A 42 18.58 5.53 -2.40
CA TYR A 42 17.60 4.77 -1.65
C TYR A 42 17.29 5.42 -0.30
N VAL A 43 16.04 5.34 0.11
CA VAL A 43 15.60 5.66 1.48
C VAL A 43 15.20 4.37 2.19
N ARG A 44 15.52 4.27 3.48
CA ARG A 44 15.07 3.13 4.29
C ARG A 44 13.60 3.31 4.66
N VAL A 45 12.78 2.31 4.34
CA VAL A 45 11.39 2.18 4.80
C VAL A 45 11.31 0.99 5.76
N VAL A 46 10.71 1.20 6.93
CA VAL A 46 10.58 0.20 7.99
C VAL A 46 9.10 -0.06 8.24
N ALA A 47 8.64 -1.26 7.91
CA ALA A 47 7.29 -1.71 8.22
C ALA A 47 7.28 -2.37 9.61
N LEU A 48 6.33 -1.98 10.46
CA LEU A 48 6.12 -2.56 11.78
C LEU A 48 4.73 -3.19 11.83
N CYS A 49 4.65 -4.50 12.02
CA CYS A 49 3.40 -5.23 12.16
C CYS A 49 3.29 -5.82 13.57
N GLY A 50 2.18 -5.61 14.26
CA GLY A 50 1.92 -6.36 15.49
C GLY A 50 1.48 -7.77 15.16
N SER A 51 2.03 -8.79 15.81
CA SER A 51 1.57 -10.20 15.74
C SER A 51 0.16 -10.42 16.32
N GLY A 52 -0.60 -9.35 16.55
CA GLY A 52 -1.98 -9.40 17.00
C GLY A 52 -2.85 -9.98 15.90
N HIS A 53 -3.01 -11.30 15.92
CA HIS A 53 -4.21 -11.97 15.41
C HIS A 53 -5.39 -11.10 15.85
N VAL A 54 -6.06 -10.46 14.89
CA VAL A 54 -7.29 -9.73 15.14
C VAL A 54 -8.27 -10.76 15.68
N ALA A 55 -8.35 -10.87 17.00
CA ALA A 55 -9.32 -11.72 17.66
C ALA A 55 -10.68 -11.23 17.17
N ARG A 56 -11.43 -12.12 16.52
CA ARG A 56 -12.70 -11.87 15.83
C ARG A 56 -13.78 -11.16 16.68
N ASP A 57 -13.56 -11.01 17.99
CA ASP A 57 -14.51 -10.38 18.92
C ASP A 57 -13.97 -9.12 19.62
N ALA A 58 -12.79 -8.63 19.27
CA ALA A 58 -12.25 -7.40 19.87
C ALA A 58 -12.13 -6.30 18.82
N SER A 59 -13.23 -5.57 18.62
CA SER A 59 -13.25 -4.29 17.92
C SER A 59 -12.11 -3.40 18.46
N PRO A 60 -11.15 -2.97 17.64
CA PRO A 60 -10.03 -2.15 18.09
C PRO A 60 -10.42 -0.69 18.37
N LEU A 61 -11.69 -0.33 18.17
CA LEU A 61 -12.22 1.05 18.26
C LEU A 61 -12.72 1.50 19.65
N LEU A 62 -12.60 0.68 20.70
CA LEU A 62 -13.08 1.03 22.05
C LEU A 62 -12.07 0.76 23.18
N LYS A 63 -10.80 1.10 22.97
CA LYS A 63 -9.86 1.25 24.10
C LYS A 63 -9.51 2.71 24.34
N THR A 64 -10.53 3.53 24.54
CA THR A 64 -10.36 4.80 25.26
C THR A 64 -10.45 4.48 26.74
N THR A 65 -9.30 4.32 27.40
CA THR A 65 -9.20 4.29 28.85
C THR A 65 -9.68 5.63 29.40
N ILE A 66 -10.95 5.71 29.80
CA ILE A 66 -11.41 6.72 30.75
C ILE A 66 -11.40 6.02 32.11
N SER A 67 -10.30 6.25 32.83
CA SER A 67 -10.18 5.92 34.25
C SER A 67 -11.09 6.86 35.02
N THR A 68 -12.29 6.42 35.38
CA THR A 68 -13.11 7.06 36.41
C THR A 68 -12.98 6.25 37.69
N GLU A 69 -12.26 6.83 38.65
CA GLU A 69 -12.23 6.40 40.04
C GLU A 69 -13.66 6.28 40.58
N GLY A 70 -13.97 5.13 41.17
CA GLY A 70 -15.28 4.82 41.70
C GLY A 70 -15.21 3.58 42.59
N ASP A 71 -14.77 3.83 43.81
CA ASP A 71 -14.72 2.94 44.97
C ASP A 71 -15.97 2.06 45.13
N ARG A 72 -15.79 0.74 45.25
CA ARG A 72 -16.65 -0.16 46.03
C ARG A 72 -16.02 -1.53 46.25
N THR A 73 -16.19 -1.99 47.48
CA THR A 73 -15.51 -3.09 48.16
C THR A 73 -16.13 -4.46 47.94
N ASN A 74 -15.30 -5.48 48.23
CA ASN A 74 -15.58 -6.89 48.55
C ASN A 74 -15.71 -7.93 47.41
N GLY A 75 -14.78 -8.88 47.43
CA GLY A 75 -15.15 -10.30 47.48
C GLY A 75 -14.62 -11.22 46.37
N GLY A 76 -13.39 -11.71 46.53
CA GLY A 76 -13.06 -13.13 46.33
C GLY A 76 -12.81 -13.69 44.92
N CYS A 77 -11.68 -14.41 44.84
CA CYS A 77 -11.43 -15.58 44.00
C CYS A 77 -10.94 -15.36 42.55
N GLY A 78 -9.77 -15.94 42.26
CA GLY A 78 -9.28 -16.21 40.91
C GLY A 78 -8.17 -15.28 40.41
N GLN A 79 -6.97 -15.37 40.99
CA GLN A 79 -5.76 -14.95 40.28
C GLN A 79 -5.49 -15.94 39.14
N THR A 80 -6.18 -15.79 38.02
CA THR A 80 -5.62 -16.21 36.74
C THR A 80 -4.65 -15.12 36.35
N SER A 81 -3.35 -15.32 36.60
CA SER A 81 -2.30 -14.49 36.02
C SER A 81 -2.32 -14.71 34.51
N SER A 82 -3.20 -14.00 33.82
CA SER A 82 -3.08 -13.79 32.39
C SER A 82 -1.92 -12.82 32.20
N GLU A 83 -0.70 -13.35 32.12
CA GLU A 83 0.40 -12.59 31.56
C GLU A 83 -0.08 -12.03 30.21
N PRO A 84 0.04 -10.71 29.97
CA PRO A 84 -0.32 -10.16 28.67
C PRO A 84 0.58 -10.86 27.65
N LEU A 85 -0.04 -11.62 26.74
CA LEU A 85 0.63 -12.15 25.55
C LEU A 85 1.39 -10.98 24.93
N ARG A 86 2.72 -11.00 25.06
CA ARG A 86 3.57 -9.97 24.46
C ARG A 86 3.37 -10.12 22.96
N CYS A 87 2.61 -9.21 22.36
CA CYS A 87 2.56 -9.09 20.91
C CYS A 87 3.98 -8.73 20.46
N GLU A 88 4.70 -9.71 19.92
CA GLU A 88 5.95 -9.44 19.25
C GLU A 88 5.66 -8.58 18.03
N ILE A 89 6.35 -7.44 17.93
CA ILE A 89 6.26 -6.56 16.78
C ILE A 89 7.23 -7.11 15.74
N GLU A 90 6.69 -7.57 14.62
CA GLU A 90 7.48 -7.95 13.45
C GLU A 90 7.96 -6.70 12.74
N ARG A 91 9.24 -6.70 12.36
CA ARG A 91 9.90 -5.58 11.68
C ARG A 91 10.43 -6.03 10.32
N PHE A 92 10.09 -5.29 9.27
CA PHE A 92 10.58 -5.51 7.92
C PHE A 92 11.24 -4.24 7.38
N ASP A 93 12.49 -4.34 6.96
CA ASP A 93 13.25 -3.23 6.41
C ASP A 93 13.31 -3.34 4.87
N PHE A 94 13.12 -2.21 4.20
CA PHE A 94 13.18 -2.08 2.76
C PHE A 94 14.07 -0.89 2.39
N ALA A 95 14.81 -1.00 1.29
CA ALA A 95 15.36 0.14 0.56
C ALA A 95 14.36 0.51 -0.53
N LEU A 96 13.81 1.72 -0.53
CA LEU A 96 12.97 2.26 -1.60
C LEU A 96 13.76 3.28 -2.39
N HIS A 97 13.86 3.12 -3.71
CA HIS A 97 14.58 4.04 -4.56
C HIS A 97 13.88 5.41 -4.59
N LEU A 98 14.66 6.50 -4.61
CA LEU A 98 14.15 7.88 -4.67
C LEU A 98 13.10 8.10 -5.77
N ARG A 99 13.25 7.49 -6.95
CA ARG A 99 12.25 7.56 -8.04
C ARG A 99 10.86 7.08 -7.60
N GLY A 100 10.79 6.05 -6.76
CA GLY A 100 9.55 5.55 -6.19
C GLY A 100 9.08 6.42 -5.03
N ALA A 101 10.01 6.82 -4.17
CA ALA A 101 9.70 7.68 -3.02
C ALA A 101 9.08 9.02 -3.43
N ARG A 102 9.51 9.62 -4.55
CA ARG A 102 8.95 10.87 -5.07
C ARG A 102 7.49 10.78 -5.55
N HIS A 103 6.94 9.58 -5.73
CA HIS A 103 5.50 9.39 -5.95
C HIS A 103 4.68 9.44 -4.64
N CYS A 104 5.34 9.41 -3.48
CA CYS A 104 4.72 9.59 -2.17
C CYS A 104 4.95 11.03 -1.73
N ARG A 105 3.91 11.87 -1.70
CA ARG A 105 4.09 13.31 -1.40
C ARG A 105 4.69 13.57 -0.01
N LEU A 106 4.42 12.70 0.96
CA LEU A 106 5.08 12.77 2.27
C LEU A 106 6.59 12.59 2.15
N LEU A 107 7.04 11.59 1.39
CA LEU A 107 8.46 11.31 1.19
C LEU A 107 9.13 12.36 0.32
N ASP A 108 8.45 12.82 -0.74
CA ASP A 108 8.95 13.87 -1.62
C ASP A 108 9.28 15.14 -0.82
N THR A 109 8.42 15.53 0.12
CA THR A 109 8.67 16.67 1.03
C THR A 109 9.89 16.44 1.94
N VAL A 110 10.08 15.22 2.43
CA VAL A 110 11.24 14.85 3.26
C VAL A 110 12.52 14.90 2.43
N LEU A 111 12.48 14.40 1.20
CA LEU A 111 13.61 14.41 0.27
C LEU A 111 13.98 15.85 -0.14
N ASP A 112 13.01 16.69 -0.44
CA ASP A 112 13.26 18.09 -0.79
C ASP A 112 13.88 18.87 0.37
N THR A 113 13.46 18.60 1.61
CA THR A 113 14.06 19.21 2.80
C THR A 113 15.51 18.77 2.97
N TYR A 114 15.79 17.49 2.75
CA TYR A 114 17.13 16.93 2.80
C TYR A 114 18.06 17.50 1.72
N ASP A 115 17.56 17.63 0.49
CA ASP A 115 18.30 18.20 -0.64
C ASP A 115 18.70 19.67 -0.35
N LEU A 116 17.81 20.44 0.32
CA LEU A 116 18.08 21.81 0.74
C LEU A 116 19.15 21.90 1.85
N GLU A 117 19.06 21.05 2.86
CA GLU A 117 20.05 20.99 3.96
C GLU A 117 21.44 20.63 3.43
N MET A 118 21.53 19.62 2.57
CA MET A 118 22.79 19.20 1.95
C MET A 118 23.37 20.28 1.03
N SER A 119 22.52 21.05 0.34
CA SER A 119 22.95 22.17 -0.50
C SER A 119 23.51 23.35 0.32
N ALA A 120 23.00 23.57 1.53
CA ALA A 120 23.49 24.63 2.44
C ALA A 120 24.88 24.31 3.00
N VAL A 121 25.09 23.08 3.48
CA VAL A 121 26.38 22.62 4.04
C VAL A 121 27.53 22.73 3.02
N ASN A 122 27.25 22.44 1.75
CA ASN A 122 28.24 22.56 0.67
C ASN A 122 28.60 24.01 0.31
N ARG A 123 27.71 24.98 0.57
CA ARG A 123 27.98 26.41 0.32
C ARG A 123 28.85 27.02 1.41
N ASP A 124 28.62 26.68 2.67
CA ASP A 124 29.43 27.19 3.78
C ASP A 124 30.87 26.66 3.71
N ALA A 125 31.06 25.41 3.29
CA ALA A 125 32.38 24.83 3.02
C ALA A 125 33.13 25.51 1.85
N ALA A 126 32.43 26.19 0.94
CA ALA A 126 33.03 26.89 -0.21
C ALA A 126 33.41 28.35 0.10
N VAL A 127 32.84 28.95 1.15
CA VAL A 127 33.09 30.36 1.52
C VAL A 127 34.28 30.52 2.48
N ASP A 128 34.65 29.48 3.24
CA ASP A 128 35.80 29.49 4.16
C ASP A 128 37.10 28.91 3.56
N GLY A 129 37.17 28.82 2.23
CA GLY A 129 38.22 28.14 1.47
C GLY A 129 39.43 28.97 1.03
N GLU A 130 39.90 29.95 1.82
CA GLU A 130 41.27 30.48 1.71
C GLU A 130 41.91 30.52 3.11
N GLU A 131 42.38 29.37 3.59
CA GLU A 131 43.75 29.22 4.12
C GLU A 131 44.00 27.80 4.68
N LYS A 132 44.99 27.14 4.07
CA LYS A 132 45.93 26.14 4.63
C LYS A 132 45.41 24.77 5.11
N GLY A 133 46.07 23.75 4.57
CA GLY A 133 46.59 22.66 5.39
C GLY A 133 45.99 21.30 5.09
N ALA A 134 46.81 20.45 4.48
CA ALA A 134 46.50 19.06 4.19
C ALA A 134 46.35 18.24 5.47
N GLU A 135 45.12 17.90 5.86
CA GLU A 135 44.78 16.64 6.50
C GLU A 135 43.42 16.18 6.00
N ARG A 136 43.45 15.25 5.04
CA ARG A 136 42.29 14.63 4.41
C ARG A 136 41.68 13.60 5.37
N GLY A 137 41.21 14.06 6.52
CA GLY A 137 40.48 13.26 7.50
C GLY A 137 39.01 13.17 7.08
N LYS A 138 38.56 11.94 6.78
CA LYS A 138 37.16 11.47 6.70
C LYS A 138 36.11 12.57 6.44
N LYS A 139 35.57 12.60 5.21
CA LYS A 139 34.19 13.07 4.94
C LYS A 139 33.31 12.55 6.09
N THR A 140 32.92 13.43 6.99
CA THR A 140 31.86 13.17 7.96
C THR A 140 30.67 12.68 7.17
N ALA A 141 30.14 11.51 7.56
CA ALA A 141 29.02 10.85 6.92
C ALA A 141 28.01 11.90 6.46
N ALA A 142 27.74 11.97 5.15
CA ALA A 142 26.54 12.62 4.66
C ALA A 142 25.41 12.09 5.55
N ALA A 143 24.68 12.98 6.21
CA ALA A 143 23.68 12.57 7.19
C ALA A 143 22.73 11.60 6.48
N ASP A 144 22.72 10.33 6.86
CA ASP A 144 21.83 9.37 6.22
C ASP A 144 20.38 9.82 6.47
N LEU A 145 19.56 9.85 5.43
CA LEU A 145 18.13 10.15 5.54
C LEU A 145 17.50 9.29 6.66
N PRO A 146 16.72 9.89 7.58
CA PRO A 146 16.09 9.12 8.64
C PRO A 146 15.14 8.07 8.04
N PRO A 147 15.08 6.86 8.63
CA PRO A 147 14.20 5.82 8.12
C PRO A 147 12.73 6.22 8.27
N VAL A 148 11.94 5.92 7.26
CA VAL A 148 10.50 6.14 7.26
C VAL A 148 9.84 4.94 7.91
N VAL A 149 9.14 5.14 9.02
CA VAL A 149 8.45 4.07 9.73
C VAL A 149 6.98 4.03 9.34
N LEU A 150 6.55 2.88 8.81
CA LEU A 150 5.17 2.56 8.51
C LEU A 150 4.62 1.70 9.65
N ALA A 151 3.91 2.34 10.57
CA ALA A 151 3.24 1.64 11.67
C ALA A 151 2.06 0.82 11.13
N GLN A 152 1.87 -0.38 11.67
CA GLN A 152 0.80 -1.32 11.28
C GLN A 152 0.84 -1.74 9.80
N ALA A 153 2.05 -1.81 9.24
CA ALA A 153 2.29 -2.23 7.87
C ALA A 153 2.87 -3.64 7.85
N THR A 154 2.29 -4.51 7.04
CA THR A 154 2.80 -5.86 6.78
C THR A 154 3.84 -5.83 5.68
N SER A 155 4.70 -6.85 5.63
CA SER A 155 5.63 -7.03 4.50
C SER A 155 4.88 -7.12 3.16
N LYS A 156 3.69 -7.72 3.16
CA LYS A 156 2.86 -7.91 1.96
C LYS A 156 2.29 -6.58 1.47
N GLY A 157 1.75 -5.75 2.37
CA GLY A 157 1.25 -4.42 2.05
C GLY A 157 2.33 -3.51 1.47
N CYS A 158 3.52 -3.48 2.08
CA CYS A 158 4.65 -2.73 1.52
C CYS A 158 5.06 -3.21 0.13
N LYS A 159 5.12 -4.52 -0.11
CA LYS A 159 5.46 -5.06 -1.45
C LYS A 159 4.41 -4.70 -2.51
N ALA A 160 3.12 -4.79 -2.17
CA ALA A 160 2.04 -4.40 -3.07
C ALA A 160 2.06 -2.89 -3.37
N LEU A 161 2.35 -2.07 -2.36
CA LEU A 161 2.57 -0.63 -2.51
C LEU A 161 3.72 -0.34 -3.46
N PHE A 162 4.89 -0.95 -3.25
CA PHE A 162 6.06 -0.71 -4.10
C PHE A 162 5.82 -1.19 -5.53
N LEU A 163 5.11 -2.30 -5.72
CA LEU A 163 4.68 -2.73 -7.04
C LEU A 163 3.80 -1.68 -7.72
N TYR A 164 2.85 -1.07 -7.01
CA TYR A 164 2.05 0.01 -7.58
C TYR A 164 2.91 1.21 -7.99
N LEU A 165 3.83 1.63 -7.12
CA LEU A 165 4.77 2.72 -7.42
C LEU A 165 5.62 2.40 -8.66
N GLU A 166 6.02 1.15 -8.84
CA GLU A 166 6.74 0.69 -10.02
C GLU A 166 5.88 0.80 -11.28
N MET A 167 4.61 0.42 -11.20
CA MET A 167 3.67 0.59 -12.31
C MET A 167 3.49 2.07 -12.68
N LEU A 168 3.45 2.99 -11.70
CA LEU A 168 3.34 4.43 -11.95
C LEU A 168 4.53 5.02 -12.72
N THR A 169 5.71 4.39 -12.65
CA THR A 169 6.87 4.86 -13.42
C THR A 169 6.69 4.70 -14.94
N THR A 170 5.77 3.82 -15.37
CA THR A 170 5.53 3.51 -16.79
C THR A 170 4.07 3.68 -17.21
N ARG A 171 3.15 3.91 -16.28
CA ARG A 171 1.71 3.97 -16.52
C ARG A 171 1.09 5.18 -15.86
N VAL A 172 0.09 5.75 -16.52
CA VAL A 172 -0.67 6.90 -16.00
C VAL A 172 -1.96 6.37 -15.35
N PRO A 173 -2.17 6.60 -14.04
CA PRO A 173 -3.38 6.17 -13.35
C PRO A 173 -4.61 6.96 -13.78
N THR A 174 -5.78 6.34 -13.67
CA THR A 174 -7.04 6.95 -14.07
C THR A 174 -7.49 7.96 -13.03
N THR A 175 -7.99 9.12 -13.49
CA THR A 175 -8.62 10.10 -12.60
C THR A 175 -10.08 9.71 -12.37
N ILE A 176 -10.38 9.20 -11.17
CA ILE A 176 -11.74 8.76 -10.81
C ILE A 176 -12.52 9.94 -10.26
N SER A 177 -13.59 10.34 -10.94
CA SER A 177 -14.49 11.39 -10.43
C SER A 177 -15.26 10.90 -9.19
N LYS A 178 -15.47 11.80 -8.22
CA LYS A 178 -16.34 11.59 -7.06
C LYS A 178 -17.67 12.37 -7.27
N PRO A 179 -18.86 11.77 -7.10
CA PRO A 179 -19.13 10.34 -6.86
C PRO A 179 -18.85 9.48 -8.10
N LEU A 180 -18.79 8.14 -7.92
CA LEU A 180 -18.69 7.19 -9.03
C LEU A 180 -19.88 7.38 -9.98
N ARG A 181 -19.59 7.65 -11.26
CA ARG A 181 -20.62 7.96 -12.28
C ARG A 181 -21.03 6.77 -13.15
N ALA A 182 -20.32 5.65 -13.02
CA ALA A 182 -20.51 4.42 -13.77
C ALA A 182 -19.98 3.23 -12.95
N PRO A 183 -20.26 1.98 -13.34
CA PRO A 183 -19.58 0.81 -12.80
C PRO A 183 -18.07 0.98 -12.84
N LEU A 184 -17.37 0.47 -11.82
CA LEU A 184 -15.94 0.75 -11.65
C LEU A 184 -15.10 0.14 -12.79
N GLU A 185 -15.54 -0.98 -13.33
CA GLU A 185 -14.97 -1.68 -14.47
C GLU A 185 -14.86 -0.79 -15.72
N ASP A 186 -15.82 0.12 -15.89
CA ASP A 186 -15.87 1.05 -17.03
C ASP A 186 -15.03 2.31 -16.77
N LEU A 187 -14.69 2.57 -15.51
CA LEU A 187 -13.96 3.77 -15.08
C LEU A 187 -12.46 3.53 -14.95
N LEU A 188 -12.00 2.29 -14.86
CA LEU A 188 -10.60 1.94 -14.60
C LEU A 188 -9.91 1.40 -15.85
N GLN A 189 -8.59 1.58 -15.90
CA GLN A 189 -7.77 0.87 -16.87
C GLN A 189 -7.65 -0.61 -16.49
N PRO A 190 -7.52 -1.54 -17.46
CA PRO A 190 -7.44 -2.97 -17.18
C PRO A 190 -6.33 -3.34 -16.19
N TRP A 191 -5.22 -2.61 -16.18
CA TRP A 191 -4.14 -2.87 -15.24
C TRP A 191 -4.46 -2.46 -13.80
N GLU A 192 -5.25 -1.42 -13.59
CA GLU A 192 -5.66 -0.96 -12.26
C GLU A 192 -6.62 -1.99 -11.65
N MET A 193 -7.57 -2.47 -12.45
CA MET A 193 -8.44 -3.57 -12.05
C MET A 193 -7.63 -4.85 -11.77
N ASN A 194 -6.66 -5.18 -12.62
CA ASN A 194 -5.82 -6.35 -12.39
C ASN A 194 -4.99 -6.23 -11.11
N PHE A 195 -4.42 -5.05 -10.86
CA PHE A 195 -3.67 -4.75 -9.64
C PHE A 195 -4.56 -4.94 -8.39
N LEU A 196 -5.78 -4.41 -8.41
CA LEU A 196 -6.74 -4.58 -7.31
C LEU A 196 -7.06 -6.05 -7.06
N LEU A 197 -7.38 -6.82 -8.11
CA LEU A 197 -7.84 -8.21 -7.97
C LEU A 197 -6.70 -9.20 -7.69
N GLN A 198 -5.48 -8.95 -8.18
CA GLN A 198 -4.37 -9.89 -8.05
C GLN A 198 -3.41 -9.52 -6.92
N ASN A 199 -3.17 -8.22 -6.69
CA ASN A 199 -2.11 -7.73 -5.81
C ASN A 199 -2.64 -7.13 -4.51
N CYS A 200 -3.89 -6.69 -4.45
CA CYS A 200 -4.50 -6.11 -3.25
C CYS A 200 -5.37 -7.10 -2.44
N MET A 201 -5.52 -8.34 -2.92
CA MET A 201 -6.29 -9.38 -2.22
C MET A 201 -5.37 -10.42 -1.54
N ASP A 202 -5.95 -11.23 -0.65
CA ASP A 202 -5.24 -12.42 -0.16
C ASP A 202 -5.01 -13.44 -1.30
N GLU A 203 -4.00 -14.32 -1.14
CA GLU A 203 -3.61 -15.23 -2.23
C GLU A 203 -4.71 -16.22 -2.62
N ALA A 204 -5.55 -16.64 -1.67
CA ALA A 204 -6.63 -17.58 -1.93
C ALA A 204 -7.73 -16.89 -2.75
N THR A 205 -8.11 -15.67 -2.37
CA THR A 205 -9.09 -14.86 -3.10
C THR A 205 -8.58 -14.49 -4.49
N SER A 206 -7.35 -13.97 -4.63
CA SER A 206 -6.76 -13.64 -5.96
C SER A 206 -6.76 -14.85 -6.89
N ARG A 207 -6.39 -16.03 -6.37
CA ARG A 207 -6.33 -17.27 -7.15
C ARG A 207 -7.73 -17.75 -7.57
N ALA A 208 -8.70 -17.70 -6.67
CA ALA A 208 -10.07 -18.08 -6.96
C ALA A 208 -10.69 -17.17 -8.04
N ILE A 209 -10.44 -15.86 -7.98
CA ILE A 209 -10.86 -14.90 -9.01
C ILE A 209 -10.19 -15.23 -10.35
N ALA A 210 -8.87 -15.44 -10.37
CA ALA A 210 -8.13 -15.75 -11.60
C ALA A 210 -8.63 -17.04 -12.29
N GLN A 211 -9.01 -18.06 -11.51
CA GLN A 211 -9.60 -19.30 -12.02
C GLN A 211 -10.97 -19.06 -12.66
N GLN A 212 -11.81 -18.23 -12.05
CA GLN A 212 -13.13 -17.91 -12.60
C GLN A 212 -13.02 -17.08 -13.90
N VAL A 213 -12.11 -16.11 -13.95
CA VAL A 213 -11.89 -15.29 -15.15
C VAL A 213 -11.33 -16.14 -16.31
N SER A 214 -10.43 -17.08 -16.03
CA SER A 214 -9.83 -17.94 -17.06
C SER A 214 -10.78 -19.04 -17.56
N GLY A 215 -11.59 -19.61 -16.66
CA GLY A 215 -12.50 -20.73 -16.97
C GLY A 215 -13.70 -20.37 -17.85
N VAL A 216 -14.02 -19.08 -18.00
CA VAL A 216 -15.13 -18.61 -18.86
C VAL A 216 -14.78 -18.70 -20.36
N SER A 217 -13.50 -18.87 -20.72
CA SER A 217 -13.07 -18.82 -22.12
C SER A 217 -13.18 -20.14 -22.91
N GLU A 218 -13.39 -21.30 -22.27
CA GLU A 218 -13.26 -22.60 -22.96
C GLU A 218 -14.55 -23.39 -23.22
N VAL A 219 -15.72 -22.96 -22.72
CA VAL A 219 -16.95 -23.75 -22.89
C VAL A 219 -18.10 -22.92 -23.46
N GLY A 220 -18.31 -23.03 -24.78
CA GLY A 220 -19.65 -22.96 -25.36
C GLY A 220 -20.02 -21.64 -26.03
N VAL A 221 -20.03 -21.68 -27.36
CA VAL A 221 -20.69 -20.74 -28.26
C VAL A 221 -22.17 -20.59 -27.88
N GLN A 222 -22.54 -19.51 -27.18
CA GLN A 222 -23.87 -18.92 -27.31
C GLN A 222 -23.84 -17.41 -27.12
N ARG A 223 -23.76 -16.76 -28.28
CA ARG A 223 -23.83 -15.34 -28.56
C ARG A 223 -25.25 -14.85 -28.20
N ASN A 224 -25.39 -14.23 -27.03
CA ASN A 224 -26.35 -13.17 -26.68
C ASN A 224 -26.32 -12.89 -25.16
N LYS A 225 -25.13 -12.73 -24.57
CA LYS A 225 -25.02 -12.10 -23.25
C LYS A 225 -24.68 -10.63 -23.47
N VAL A 226 -25.66 -9.78 -23.16
CA VAL A 226 -25.47 -8.42 -22.64
C VAL A 226 -24.15 -8.38 -21.89
N ALA A 227 -23.28 -7.40 -22.16
CA ALA A 227 -21.99 -7.18 -21.49
C ALA A 227 -22.11 -7.60 -20.01
N GLY A 228 -21.72 -8.85 -19.76
CA GLY A 228 -22.13 -9.59 -18.58
C GLY A 228 -21.14 -9.25 -17.50
N ASP A 229 -21.33 -8.05 -16.97
CA ASP A 229 -20.82 -7.49 -15.74
C ASP A 229 -19.58 -8.22 -15.22
N ALA A 230 -18.38 -7.78 -15.62
CA ALA A 230 -17.11 -8.40 -15.18
C ALA A 230 -17.03 -8.50 -13.64
N ARG A 231 -17.80 -7.66 -12.95
CA ARG A 231 -18.18 -7.76 -11.55
C ARG A 231 -18.62 -9.14 -11.09
N THR A 232 -19.46 -9.81 -11.86
CA THR A 232 -19.99 -11.16 -11.56
C THR A 232 -18.90 -12.21 -11.41
N ALA A 233 -17.71 -11.99 -11.98
CA ALA A 233 -16.60 -12.92 -11.91
C ALA A 233 -15.73 -12.79 -10.64
N TYR A 234 -15.74 -11.64 -9.96
CA TYR A 234 -14.88 -11.43 -8.78
C TYR A 234 -15.66 -11.12 -7.51
N TYR A 235 -16.80 -10.43 -7.63
CA TYR A 235 -17.56 -9.92 -6.50
C TYR A 235 -18.05 -11.02 -5.54
N PRO A 236 -18.66 -12.15 -6.02
CA PRO A 236 -19.11 -13.22 -5.12
C PRO A 236 -17.96 -13.85 -4.32
N THR A 237 -16.79 -13.99 -4.95
CA THR A 237 -15.58 -14.57 -4.35
C THR A 237 -15.01 -13.68 -3.25
N ILE A 238 -15.04 -12.36 -3.44
CA ILE A 238 -14.62 -11.40 -2.40
C ILE A 238 -15.57 -11.47 -1.21
N VAL A 239 -16.88 -11.41 -1.47
CA VAL A 239 -17.93 -11.43 -0.43
C VAL A 239 -17.94 -12.74 0.36
N SER A 240 -17.68 -13.89 -0.28
CA SER A 240 -17.65 -15.18 0.41
C SER A 240 -16.51 -15.32 1.40
N ASN A 241 -15.41 -14.60 1.15
CA ASN A 241 -14.20 -14.61 1.97
C ASN A 241 -14.04 -13.34 2.82
N ALA A 242 -15.05 -12.48 2.84
CA ALA A 242 -15.03 -11.25 3.61
C ALA A 242 -15.26 -11.54 5.11
N PRO A 243 -14.64 -10.74 6.02
CA PRO A 243 -13.83 -9.54 5.73
C PRO A 243 -12.37 -9.82 5.36
N GLU A 244 -11.86 -11.04 5.57
CA GLU A 244 -10.43 -11.33 5.47
C GLU A 244 -9.86 -11.07 4.07
N SER A 245 -10.69 -11.24 3.02
CA SER A 245 -10.35 -10.92 1.63
C SER A 245 -9.97 -9.46 1.39
N LEU A 246 -10.46 -8.54 2.23
CA LEU A 246 -10.24 -7.10 2.11
C LEU A 246 -9.09 -6.58 2.96
N ASN A 247 -8.48 -7.40 3.82
CA ASN A 247 -7.46 -6.94 4.78
C ASN A 247 -6.29 -6.21 4.10
N LEU A 248 -5.75 -6.78 3.02
CA LEU A 248 -4.63 -6.17 2.28
C LEU A 248 -5.05 -4.91 1.52
N LEU A 249 -6.27 -4.87 0.98
CA LEU A 249 -6.80 -3.69 0.30
C LEU A 249 -7.00 -2.53 1.28
N LEU A 250 -7.53 -2.81 2.48
CA LEU A 250 -7.68 -1.83 3.55
C LEU A 250 -6.32 -1.35 4.06
N GLU A 251 -5.36 -2.25 4.23
CA GLU A 251 -3.98 -1.88 4.55
C GLU A 251 -3.40 -0.92 3.51
N LEU A 252 -3.53 -1.23 2.21
CA LEU A 252 -3.07 -0.36 1.13
C LEU A 252 -3.79 0.99 1.12
N ALA A 253 -5.09 1.02 1.41
CA ALA A 253 -5.83 2.27 1.54
C ALA A 253 -5.24 3.15 2.65
N MET A 254 -4.98 2.58 3.83
CA MET A 254 -4.34 3.30 4.96
C MET A 254 -2.92 3.76 4.63
N LEU A 255 -2.10 2.89 4.02
CA LEU A 255 -0.73 3.23 3.62
C LEU A 255 -0.71 4.34 2.58
N SER A 256 -1.61 4.30 1.60
CA SER A 256 -1.72 5.33 0.56
C SER A 256 -2.20 6.67 1.11
N ASP A 257 -3.06 6.67 2.13
CA ASP A 257 -3.48 7.89 2.83
C ASP A 257 -2.32 8.49 3.63
N PHE A 258 -1.60 7.65 4.40
CA PHE A 258 -0.44 8.07 5.20
C PHE A 258 0.70 8.63 4.34
N LEU A 259 1.06 7.94 3.24
CA LEU A 259 2.13 8.36 2.33
C LEU A 259 1.68 9.42 1.31
N ILE A 260 0.38 9.73 1.28
CA ILE A 260 -0.23 10.69 0.37
C ILE A 260 0.02 10.31 -1.09
N ILE A 261 -0.33 9.07 -1.44
CA ILE A 261 -0.30 8.54 -2.82
C ILE A 261 -1.72 8.62 -3.36
N GLU A 262 -2.11 9.83 -3.81
CA GLU A 262 -3.50 10.14 -4.16
C GLU A 262 -4.12 9.18 -5.19
N PRO A 263 -3.42 8.74 -6.27
CA PRO A 263 -4.02 7.80 -7.23
C PRO A 263 -4.34 6.44 -6.61
N LEU A 264 -3.45 5.90 -5.77
CA LEU A 264 -3.69 4.62 -5.10
C LEU A 264 -4.84 4.72 -4.11
N ARG A 265 -4.86 5.80 -3.32
CA ARG A 265 -5.93 6.07 -2.35
C ARG A 265 -7.29 6.16 -3.05
N GLN A 266 -7.37 6.92 -4.15
CA GLN A 266 -8.60 7.03 -4.94
C GLN A 266 -9.02 5.67 -5.49
N LEU A 267 -8.08 4.89 -6.03
CA LEU A 267 -8.32 3.57 -6.58
C LEU A 267 -8.86 2.58 -5.53
N THR A 268 -8.22 2.48 -4.36
CA THR A 268 -8.67 1.58 -3.29
C THR A 268 -10.02 2.01 -2.72
N CYS A 269 -10.24 3.31 -2.51
CA CYS A 269 -11.52 3.82 -2.00
C CYS A 269 -12.65 3.63 -3.02
N ALA A 270 -12.39 3.85 -4.31
CA ALA A 270 -13.36 3.62 -5.37
C ALA A 270 -13.75 2.14 -5.45
N PHE A 271 -12.79 1.22 -5.31
CA PHE A 271 -13.05 -0.21 -5.26
C PHE A 271 -13.92 -0.59 -4.06
N LEU A 272 -13.55 -0.16 -2.85
CA LEU A 272 -14.36 -0.40 -1.65
C LEU A 272 -15.77 0.16 -1.77
N ALA A 273 -15.93 1.39 -2.29
CA ALA A 273 -17.22 1.99 -2.54
C ALA A 273 -18.05 1.19 -3.56
N SER A 274 -17.42 0.68 -4.63
CA SER A 274 -18.11 -0.15 -5.63
C SER A 274 -18.61 -1.48 -5.05
N LEU A 275 -17.85 -2.08 -4.11
CA LEU A 275 -18.28 -3.29 -3.41
C LEU A 275 -19.51 -2.99 -2.54
N ALA A 276 -19.45 -1.91 -1.75
CA ALA A 276 -20.56 -1.50 -0.89
C ALA A 276 -21.82 -1.16 -1.69
N LEU A 277 -21.67 -0.41 -2.80
CA LEU A 277 -22.79 0.03 -3.65
C LEU A 277 -23.53 -1.09 -4.34
N GLY A 278 -22.94 -2.28 -4.44
CA GLY A 278 -23.69 -3.39 -4.98
C GLY A 278 -23.72 -4.61 -4.07
N ALA A 279 -23.59 -4.41 -2.77
CA ALA A 279 -24.18 -5.31 -1.79
C ALA A 279 -25.69 -5.39 -2.06
N SER A 280 -26.20 -6.62 -2.21
CA SER A 280 -27.61 -6.87 -2.49
C SER A 280 -28.49 -6.80 -1.24
N SER A 281 -27.87 -6.79 -0.07
CA SER A 281 -28.54 -6.76 1.23
C SER A 281 -27.65 -6.13 2.30
N GLU A 282 -28.27 -5.67 3.39
CA GLU A 282 -27.56 -5.17 4.56
C GLU A 282 -26.65 -6.25 5.18
N ALA A 283 -27.10 -7.51 5.23
CA ALA A 283 -26.29 -8.62 5.76
C ALA A 283 -24.99 -8.83 4.96
N GLU A 284 -25.03 -8.60 3.66
CA GLU A 284 -23.86 -8.67 2.79
C GLU A 284 -22.91 -7.48 3.02
N LEU A 285 -23.47 -6.28 3.17
CA LEU A 285 -22.69 -5.09 3.52
C LEU A 285 -22.00 -5.24 4.88
N LEU A 286 -22.72 -5.73 5.90
CA LEU A 286 -22.15 -5.99 7.22
C LEU A 286 -21.02 -7.02 7.14
N ARG A 287 -21.19 -8.09 6.35
CA ARG A 287 -20.13 -9.08 6.12
C ARG A 287 -18.88 -8.46 5.49
N LEU A 288 -19.04 -7.62 4.46
CA LEU A 288 -17.94 -6.87 3.85
C LEU A 288 -17.20 -6.00 4.88
N CYS A 289 -17.96 -5.38 5.79
CA CYS A 289 -17.41 -4.55 6.88
C CYS A 289 -16.82 -5.37 8.04
N GLY A 290 -16.92 -6.71 8.02
CA GLY A 290 -16.50 -7.56 9.14
C GLY A 290 -17.36 -7.41 10.39
N VAL A 291 -18.59 -6.94 10.22
CA VAL A 291 -19.56 -6.74 11.30
C VAL A 291 -20.59 -7.88 11.24
N SER A 292 -20.86 -8.50 12.38
CA SER A 292 -21.78 -9.66 12.46
C SER A 292 -23.25 -9.28 12.56
N ARG A 293 -23.56 -8.08 13.08
CA ARG A 293 -24.92 -7.54 13.24
C ARG A 293 -24.92 -6.01 13.18
N PRO A 294 -26.06 -5.37 12.87
CA PRO A 294 -26.20 -3.93 13.07
C PRO A 294 -25.80 -3.55 14.50
N MET A 295 -25.11 -2.41 14.64
CA MET A 295 -24.78 -1.84 15.94
C MET A 295 -26.07 -1.29 16.58
N THR A 296 -26.20 -1.44 17.89
CA THR A 296 -27.35 -0.86 18.61
C THR A 296 -27.18 0.65 18.79
N GLU A 297 -28.27 1.36 19.07
CA GLU A 297 -28.22 2.81 19.34
C GLU A 297 -27.30 3.15 20.53
N GLU A 298 -27.24 2.26 21.54
CA GLU A 298 -26.31 2.42 22.66
C GLU A 298 -24.85 2.29 22.22
N GLU A 299 -24.54 1.37 21.31
CA GLU A 299 -23.20 1.17 20.75
C GLU A 299 -22.77 2.31 19.83
N LEU A 300 -23.73 2.91 19.10
CA LEU A 300 -23.49 4.06 18.21
C LEU A 300 -23.41 5.39 18.97
N GLY A 301 -23.92 5.47 20.20
CA GLY A 301 -23.93 6.68 21.02
C GLY A 301 -22.59 7.44 21.09
N PRO A 302 -21.45 6.80 21.39
CA PRO A 302 -20.14 7.45 21.39
C PRO A 302 -19.73 7.99 20.02
N LEU A 303 -20.14 7.29 18.96
CA LEU A 303 -19.85 7.65 17.57
C LEU A 303 -20.67 8.87 17.15
N TYR A 304 -21.95 8.93 17.51
CA TYR A 304 -22.79 10.12 17.32
C TYR A 304 -22.31 11.32 18.16
N ALA A 305 -21.73 11.09 19.34
CA ALA A 305 -21.14 12.17 20.12
C ALA A 305 -19.91 12.80 19.44
N GLN A 306 -19.07 11.98 18.79
CA GLN A 306 -17.91 12.44 18.03
C GLN A 306 -18.29 13.00 16.65
N PHE A 307 -19.29 12.41 16.01
CA PHE A 307 -19.75 12.73 14.66
C PHE A 307 -21.27 12.92 14.63
N PRO A 308 -21.78 14.08 15.10
CA PRO A 308 -23.22 14.31 15.22
C PRO A 308 -24.01 14.20 13.91
N PHE A 309 -23.36 14.45 12.78
CA PHE A 309 -23.98 14.35 11.44
C PHE A 309 -24.31 12.91 11.01
N LEU A 310 -23.79 11.89 11.70
CA LEU A 310 -24.14 10.49 11.44
C LEU A 310 -25.47 10.09 12.09
N ARG A 311 -25.99 10.90 13.02
CA ARG A 311 -27.23 10.59 13.71
C ARG A 311 -28.39 10.67 12.70
N PRO A 312 -29.23 9.62 12.57
CA PRO A 312 -30.40 9.67 11.71
C PRO A 312 -31.28 10.86 12.09
N ASP A 313 -31.73 11.63 11.10
CA ASP A 313 -32.70 12.68 11.35
C ASP A 313 -34.01 12.03 11.81
N PRO A 314 -34.56 12.39 12.99
CA PRO A 314 -35.79 11.78 13.51
C PRO A 314 -37.02 12.04 12.63
N ASN A 315 -36.89 12.94 11.66
CA ASN A 315 -37.95 13.30 10.70
C ASN A 315 -37.73 12.68 9.31
N SER A 316 -36.66 11.90 9.12
CA SER A 316 -36.37 11.22 7.85
C SER A 316 -37.02 9.84 7.87
N GLU A 317 -38.33 9.77 7.63
CA GLU A 317 -38.99 8.52 7.26
C GLU A 317 -38.57 8.15 5.82
N LEU A 318 -37.64 7.20 5.71
CA LEU A 318 -37.30 6.45 4.49
C LEU A 318 -37.52 4.97 4.77
#